data_AF-A0A4R4BD04-F1
#
_entry.id   AF-A0A4R4BD04-F1
#
_cell.length_a   1.000
_cell.length_b   1.000
_cell.length_c   1.000
_cell.angle_alpha   90.00
_cell.angle_beta   90.00
_cell.angle_gamma   90.00
#
_symmetry.space_group_name_H-M   'P 1'
#
loop_
_entity.id
_entity.type
_entity.pdbx_description
1 polymer ?
#
loop_
_entity_poly.entity_id
_entity_poly.type
_entity_poly.pdbx_seq_one_letter_code
_entity_poly.pdbx_strand_id
1 'polypeptide(L)'
;MKLEIEKFISEIEFPEAAMSLIEEGILCYKAGAYRSAYIMSYLFFLNVVKHRALESSYAPIGYGRERKKKTDELSNDEFWERKVFDLITTDISIAN
;
A
#
# COMPACT_ATOMS: atom_id res chain seq x y z
N MET A 1 -25.58 -7.73 -0.55
CA MET A 1 -24.56 -8.78 -0.34
C MET A 1 -23.34 -8.12 0.28
N LYS A 2 -22.85 -8.61 1.42
CA LYS A 2 -21.63 -8.10 2.07
C LYS A 2 -20.44 -8.91 1.54
N LEU A 3 -19.42 -8.23 1.01
CA LEU A 3 -18.23 -8.86 0.47
C LEU A 3 -17.27 -9.26 1.61
N GLU A 4 -16.42 -10.27 1.39
CA GLU A 4 -15.42 -10.64 2.38
C GLU A 4 -14.42 -9.50 2.64
N ILE A 5 -14.09 -8.70 1.61
CA ILE A 5 -13.23 -7.52 1.79
C ILE A 5 -13.85 -6.48 2.73
N GLU A 6 -15.18 -6.33 2.72
CA GLU A 6 -15.88 -5.41 3.64
C GLU A 6 -15.83 -5.89 5.09
N LYS A 7 -15.68 -7.20 5.33
CA LYS A 7 -15.45 -7.73 6.68
C LYS A 7 -14.00 -7.50 7.08
N PHE A 8 -13.06 -7.84 6.20
CA PHE A 8 -11.63 -7.67 6.42
C PHE A 8 -11.26 -6.23 6.80
N ILE A 9 -11.76 -5.22 6.07
CA ILE A 9 -11.45 -3.81 6.38
C ILE A 9 -12.12 -3.30 7.65
N SER A 10 -13.13 -4.00 8.18
CA SER A 10 -13.77 -3.64 9.45
C SER A 10 -13.09 -4.25 10.68
N GLU A 11 -12.23 -5.25 10.48
CA GLU A 11 -11.53 -5.96 11.55
C GLU A 11 -10.16 -5.35 11.87
N ILE A 12 -9.60 -4.55 10.95
CA ILE A 12 -8.25 -4.01 11.03
C ILE A 12 -8.31 -2.49 10.81
N GLU A 13 -7.56 -1.75 11.61
CA GLU A 13 -7.40 -0.31 11.43
C GLU A 13 -6.39 -0.02 10.30
N PHE A 14 -6.82 0.77 9.32
CA PHE A 14 -6.00 1.20 8.18
C PHE A 14 -5.92 2.74 8.15
N PRO A 15 -4.90 3.31 7.49
CA PRO A 15 -4.81 4.76 7.30
C PRO A 15 -6.05 5.32 6.61
N GLU A 16 -6.52 6.50 7.02
CA GLU A 16 -7.73 7.14 6.46
C GLU A 16 -7.66 7.27 4.93
N ALA A 17 -6.51 7.70 4.41
CA ALA A 17 -6.28 7.82 2.97
C ALA A 17 -6.34 6.49 2.22
N ALA A 18 -6.04 5.37 2.88
CA ALA A 18 -6.20 4.04 2.32
C ALA A 18 -7.68 3.62 2.38
N MET A 19 -8.36 3.90 3.51
CA MET A 19 -9.76 3.55 3.70
C MET A 19 -10.68 4.19 2.65
N SER A 20 -10.47 5.46 2.29
CA SER A 20 -11.26 6.11 1.23
C SER A 20 -11.16 5.38 -0.11
N LEU A 21 -9.95 4.94 -0.48
CA LEU A 21 -9.72 4.20 -1.73
C LEU A 21 -10.45 2.85 -1.75
N ILE A 22 -10.37 2.07 -0.67
CA ILE A 22 -11.00 0.74 -0.67
C ILE A 22 -12.53 0.83 -0.61
N GLU A 23 -13.09 1.84 0.07
CA GLU A 23 -14.53 2.09 0.09
C GLU A 23 -15.05 2.46 -1.31
N GLU A 24 -14.37 3.35 -2.03
CA GLU A 24 -14.69 3.66 -3.43
C GLU A 24 -14.51 2.43 -4.35
N GLY A 25 -13.48 1.62 -4.11
CA GLY A 25 -13.25 0.38 -4.83
C GLY A 25 -14.39 -0.62 -4.66
N ILE A 26 -14.92 -0.76 -3.44
CA ILE A 26 -16.08 -1.62 -3.13
C ILE A 26 -17.35 -1.08 -3.81
N LEU A 27 -17.57 0.23 -3.82
CA LEU A 27 -18.69 0.85 -4.54
C LEU A 27 -18.60 0.57 -6.05
N CYS A 28 -17.41 0.75 -6.63
CA CYS A 28 -17.14 0.45 -8.04
C CYS A 28 -17.41 -1.03 -8.35
N TYR A 29 -16.98 -1.94 -7.47
CA TYR A 29 -17.19 -3.38 -7.64
C TYR A 29 -18.69 -3.72 -7.66
N LYS A 30 -19.46 -3.19 -6.69
CA LYS A 30 -20.91 -3.40 -6.60
C LYS A 30 -21.68 -2.79 -7.78
N ALA A 31 -21.15 -1.73 -8.39
CA ALA A 31 -21.70 -1.10 -9.58
C ALA A 31 -21.28 -1.76 -10.91
N GLY A 32 -20.46 -2.82 -10.88
CA GLY A 32 -19.96 -3.49 -12.08
C GLY A 32 -18.79 -2.78 -12.78
N ALA A 33 -18.25 -1.71 -12.19
CA ALA A 33 -17.09 -0.97 -12.69
C ALA A 33 -15.78 -1.65 -12.26
N TYR A 34 -15.55 -2.89 -12.73
CA TYR A 34 -14.46 -3.74 -12.23
C TYR A 34 -13.05 -3.18 -12.45
N ARG A 35 -12.82 -2.44 -13.54
CA ARG A 35 -11.51 -1.81 -13.80
C ARG A 35 -11.19 -0.73 -12.76
N SER A 36 -12.17 0.10 -12.42
CA SER A 36 -12.04 1.11 -11.38
C SER A 36 -11.85 0.46 -10.02
N ALA A 37 -12.65 -0.56 -9.71
CA ALA A 37 -12.51 -1.33 -8.46
C ALA A 37 -11.10 -1.93 -8.29
N TYR A 38 -10.53 -2.46 -9.37
CA TYR A 38 -9.18 -2.99 -9.40
C TYR A 38 -8.12 -1.92 -9.11
N ILE A 39 -8.16 -0.78 -9.81
CA ILE A 39 -7.20 0.32 -9.60
C ILE A 39 -7.29 0.85 -8.17
N MET A 40 -8.50 1.06 -7.65
CA MET A 40 -8.68 1.53 -6.27
C MET A 40 -8.15 0.53 -5.24
N SER A 41 -8.37 -0.77 -5.45
CA SER A 41 -7.82 -1.82 -4.57
C SER A 41 -6.29 -1.87 -4.61
N TYR A 42 -5.71 -1.65 -5.78
CA TYR A 42 -4.26 -1.53 -5.95
C TYR A 42 -3.68 -0.33 -5.21
N LEU A 43 -4.31 0.85 -5.35
CA LEU A 43 -3.90 2.07 -4.66
C LEU A 43 -4.05 1.97 -3.14
N PHE A 44 -5.13 1.32 -2.67
CA PHE A 44 -5.31 0.99 -1.26
C PHE A 44 -4.12 0.21 -0.72
N PHE A 45 -3.75 -0.88 -1.39
CA PHE A 45 -2.64 -1.72 -0.99
C PHE A 45 -1.31 -0.94 -0.93
N LEU A 46 -0.99 -0.17 -1.97
CA LEU A 46 0.24 0.63 -1.98
C LEU A 46 0.26 1.69 -0.88
N ASN A 47 -0.88 2.34 -0.59
CA ASN A 47 -0.96 3.32 0.50
C ASN A 47 -0.69 2.69 1.87
N VAL A 48 -1.26 1.51 2.12
CA VAL A 48 -1.01 0.77 3.36
C VAL A 48 0.47 0.41 3.50
N VAL A 49 1.11 -0.06 2.42
CA VAL A 49 2.55 -0.37 2.45
C VAL A 49 3.38 0.89 2.65
N LYS A 50 3.07 2.00 1.95
CA LYS A 50 3.73 3.30 2.15
C LYS A 50 3.69 3.72 3.61
N HIS A 51 2.49 3.73 4.20
CA HIS A 51 2.29 4.14 5.58
C HIS A 51 3.10 3.29 6.55
N ARG A 52 3.01 1.96 6.43
CA ARG A 52 3.76 1.02 7.28
C ARG A 52 5.27 1.15 7.09
N ALA A 53 5.73 1.41 5.86
CA ALA A 53 7.15 1.60 5.57
C ALA A 53 7.71 2.89 6.20
N LEU A 54 6.90 3.96 6.24
CA LEU A 54 7.23 5.24 6.88
C LEU A 54 7.18 5.15 8.41
N GLU A 55 6.17 4.49 8.98
CA GLU A 55 5.98 4.39 10.44
C GLU A 55 6.84 3.32 11.12
N SER A 56 7.23 2.26 10.40
CA SER A 56 7.96 1.15 10.99
C SER A 56 9.30 1.64 11.56
N SER A 57 9.44 1.59 12.88
CA SER A 57 10.70 1.88 13.58
C SER A 57 11.69 0.71 13.50
N TYR A 58 11.27 -0.45 13.00
CA TYR A 58 12.11 -1.63 12.91
C TYR A 58 13.05 -1.56 11.70
N ALA A 59 14.34 -1.35 11.96
CA ALA A 59 15.40 -1.50 10.97
C ALA A 59 16.25 -2.72 11.33
N PRO A 60 16.35 -3.74 10.46
CA PRO A 60 17.34 -4.79 10.64
C PRO A 60 18.74 -4.17 10.84
N ILE A 61 19.48 -4.68 11.82
CA ILE A 61 20.81 -4.17 12.19
C ILE A 61 21.69 -4.16 10.93
N GLY A 62 22.22 -2.98 10.56
CA GLY A 62 23.07 -2.79 9.37
C GLY A 62 22.43 -2.02 8.20
N TYR A 63 21.09 -1.90 8.16
CA TYR A 63 20.37 -1.30 7.01
C TYR A 63 19.88 0.15 7.23
N GLY A 64 20.24 0.78 8.36
CA GLY A 64 19.67 2.06 8.79
C GLY A 64 19.87 3.25 7.83
N ARG A 65 21.03 3.37 7.15
CA ARG A 65 21.32 4.49 6.24
C ARG A 65 20.62 4.35 4.88
N GLU A 66 20.64 3.16 4.31
CA GLU A 66 20.04 2.89 3.00
C GLU A 66 18.51 2.93 3.06
N ARG A 67 17.94 2.43 4.16
CA ARG A 67 16.50 2.54 4.43
C ARG A 67 16.07 4.00 4.57
N LYS A 68 16.76 4.81 5.39
CA LYS A 68 16.39 6.22 5.59
C LYS A 68 16.32 6.98 4.27
N LYS A 69 17.29 6.77 3.38
CA LYS A 69 17.28 7.37 2.04
C LYS A 69 16.08 6.94 1.20
N LYS A 70 15.75 5.64 1.16
CA LYS A 70 14.56 5.12 0.45
C LYS A 70 13.25 5.62 1.06
N THR A 71 13.17 5.74 2.38
CA THR A 71 12.02 6.27 3.12
C THR A 71 11.83 7.76 2.88
N ASP A 72 12.91 8.56 2.87
CA ASP A 72 12.86 9.99 2.53
C ASP A 72 12.40 10.20 1.08
N GLU A 73 12.78 9.28 0.17
CA GLU A 73 12.34 9.28 -1.22
C GLU A 73 10.85 8.94 -1.41
N LEU A 74 10.22 8.22 -0.47
CA LEU A 74 8.78 7.91 -0.49
C LEU A 74 7.88 9.14 -0.23
N SER A 75 8.45 10.21 0.34
CA SER A 75 7.78 11.49 0.58
C SER A 75 7.66 12.35 -0.67
N ASN A 76 8.36 11.99 -1.77
CA ASN A 76 8.28 12.71 -3.03
C ASN A 76 7.08 12.18 -3.86
N ASP A 77 6.05 13.01 -4.00
CA ASP A 77 4.69 12.62 -4.39
C ASP A 77 4.52 12.20 -5.86
N GLU A 78 5.42 12.61 -6.75
CA GLU A 78 5.21 12.39 -8.19
C GLU A 78 5.37 10.91 -8.62
N PHE A 79 6.06 10.08 -7.82
CA PHE A 79 6.35 8.69 -8.17
C PHE A 79 6.32 7.72 -6.98
N TRP A 80 5.60 8.07 -5.89
CA TRP A 80 5.62 7.29 -4.66
C TRP A 80 5.15 5.84 -4.89
N GLU A 81 4.15 5.62 -5.75
CA GLU A 81 3.59 4.30 -6.06
C GLU A 81 4.65 3.35 -6.62
N ARG A 82 5.43 3.83 -7.59
CA ARG A 82 6.53 3.08 -8.20
C ARG A 82 7.60 2.75 -7.17
N LYS A 83 7.95 3.70 -6.30
CA LYS A 83 8.95 3.48 -5.24
C LYS A 83 8.48 2.45 -4.22
N VAL A 84 7.20 2.48 -3.83
CA VAL A 84 6.61 1.47 -2.96
C VAL A 84 6.63 0.10 -3.64
N PHE A 85 6.27 0.02 -4.91
CA PHE A 85 6.30 -1.22 -5.67
C PHE A 85 7.73 -1.79 -5.77
N ASP A 86 8.72 -0.95 -6.09
CA ASP A 86 10.13 -1.33 -6.14
C ASP A 86 10.60 -1.84 -4.77
N LEU A 87 10.18 -1.20 -3.67
CA LEU A 87 10.50 -1.63 -2.31
C LEU A 87 9.99 -3.04 -1.98
N ILE A 88 8.80 -3.41 -2.47
CA ILE A 88 8.22 -4.74 -2.25
C ILE A 88 8.90 -5.80 -3.13
N THR A 89 9.40 -5.41 -4.31
CA THR A 89 9.95 -6.35 -5.31
C THR A 89 11.46 -6.54 -5.22
N THR A 90 12.19 -5.60 -4.60
CA THR A 90 13.67 -5.63 -4.49
C THR A 90 14.20 -6.87 -3.75
N ASP A 91 13.42 -7.50 -2.85
CA ASP A 91 13.88 -8.70 -2.12
C ASP A 91 13.87 -9.99 -2.96
N ILE A 92 13.21 -10.00 -4.12
CA ILE A 92 13.09 -11.21 -4.96
C ILE A 92 14.35 -11.43 -5.82
N SER A 93 15.15 -10.40 -6.08
CA SER A 93 16.32 -10.48 -6.97
C SER A 93 17.63 -10.90 -6.30
N ILE A 94 17.66 -11.05 -4.96
CA ILE A 94 18.87 -11.44 -4.20
C ILE A 94 18.84 -12.96 -3.88
N ALA A 95 17.79 -13.68 -4.30
CA ALA A 95 17.61 -15.12 -4.03
C ALA A 95 18.01 -16.05 -5.19
N ASN A 96 18.75 -15.56 -6.20
CA ASN A 96 19.31 -16.38 -7.29
C ASN A 96 20.83 -16.28 -7.35
#